data_AF-A0A4Z1T9D0-F1
#
_entry.id   AF-A0A4Z1T9D0-F1
#
_cell.length_a   1.000
_cell.length_b   1.000
_cell.length_c   1.000
_cell.angle_alpha   90.00
_cell.angle_beta   90.00
_cell.angle_gamma   90.00
#
_symmetry.space_group_name_H-M   'P 1'
#
loop_
_entity.id
_entity.type
_entity.pdbx_description
1 polymer ?
#
loop_
_entity_poly.entity_id
_entity_poly.type
_entity_poly.pdbx_seq_one_letter_code
_entity_poly.pdbx_strand_id
1 'polypeptide(L)'
;MDEIKSIILQNLKQRGDLAQLQAKVREAVMRSIEGHKASPPPQPEGETYVILELIVEFFRFLGLYSTAGTLEVEAGIPSLPVSREYLTRTIGLSPDAINNEIPLLYHMLAFCQQFGGVSAVVLEEDPEHPPQ
;
A
#
# COMPACT_ATOMS: atom_id res chain seq x y z
N MET A 1 8.50 -4.25 -37.34
CA MET A 1 8.03 -5.12 -36.24
C MET A 1 8.36 -4.50 -34.89
N ASP A 2 9.54 -3.90 -34.72
CA ASP A 2 9.98 -3.26 -33.48
C ASP A 2 9.16 -2.02 -33.08
N GLU A 3 8.68 -1.26 -34.06
CA GLU A 3 7.86 -0.06 -33.81
C GLU A 3 6.51 -0.42 -33.16
N ILE A 4 5.86 -1.49 -33.64
CA ILE A 4 4.62 -2.02 -33.04
C ILE A 4 4.88 -2.52 -31.61
N LYS A 5 6.01 -3.21 -31.41
CA LYS A 5 6.43 -3.71 -30.09
C LYS A 5 6.65 -2.56 -29.10
N SER A 6 7.30 -1.49 -29.55
CA SER A 6 7.52 -0.26 -28.79
C SER A 6 6.21 0.39 -28.36
N ILE A 7 5.26 0.54 -29.30
CA ILE A 7 3.95 1.15 -29.04
C ILE A 7 3.16 0.35 -28.01
N ILE A 8 3.19 -0.99 -28.09
CA ILE A 8 2.54 -1.88 -27.13
C ILE A 8 3.17 -1.73 -25.74
N LEU A 9 4.50 -1.74 -25.65
CA LEU A 9 5.21 -1.56 -24.38
C LEU A 9 4.94 -0.19 -23.75
N GLN A 10 4.90 0.88 -24.56
CA GLN A 10 4.53 2.21 -24.08
C GLN A 10 3.10 2.27 -23.57
N ASN A 11 2.15 1.64 -24.27
CA ASN A 11 0.76 1.54 -23.81
C ASN A 11 0.64 0.78 -22.49
N LEU A 12 1.27 -0.39 -22.38
CA LEU A 12 1.28 -1.18 -21.16
C LEU A 12 1.95 -0.43 -20.00
N LYS A 13 2.99 0.36 -20.29
CA LYS A 13 3.66 1.21 -19.29
C LYS A 13 2.77 2.34 -18.81
N GLN A 14 2.06 3.02 -19.71
CA GLN A 14 1.13 4.10 -19.37
C GLN A 14 -0.06 3.62 -18.54
N ARG A 15 -0.54 2.40 -18.81
CA ARG A 15 -1.66 1.79 -18.08
C ARG A 15 -1.24 1.10 -16.77
N GLY A 16 0.05 0.97 -16.51
CA GLY A 16 0.59 0.23 -15.36
C GLY A 16 0.64 -1.29 -15.53
N ASP A 17 0.03 -1.83 -16.59
CA ASP A 17 0.01 -3.26 -16.91
C ASP A 17 1.41 -3.88 -17.04
N LEU A 18 2.38 -3.11 -17.55
CA LEU A 18 3.77 -3.56 -17.69
C LEU A 18 4.41 -3.85 -16.33
N ALA A 19 4.13 -3.02 -15.32
CA ALA A 19 4.66 -3.20 -13.97
C ALA A 19 4.07 -4.46 -13.32
N GLN A 20 2.76 -4.70 -13.49
CA GLN A 20 2.11 -5.91 -13.00
C GLN A 20 2.69 -7.18 -13.67
N LEU A 21 2.93 -7.13 -14.98
CA LEU A 21 3.52 -8.25 -15.70
C LEU A 21 4.96 -8.53 -15.21
N GLN A 22 5.76 -7.49 -15.03
CA GLN A 22 7.12 -7.61 -14.50
C GLN A 22 7.15 -8.19 -13.09
N ALA A 23 6.23 -7.77 -12.22
CA ALA A 23 6.10 -8.30 -10.86
C ALA A 23 5.73 -9.80 -10.87
N LYS A 24 4.76 -10.21 -11.69
CA LYS A 24 4.38 -11.63 -11.86
C LYS A 24 5.54 -12.49 -12.39
N VAL A 25 6.33 -11.95 -13.33
CA VAL A 25 7.53 -12.62 -13.82
C VAL A 25 8.58 -12.74 -12.72
N ARG A 26 8.83 -11.66 -11.96
CA ARG A 26 9.77 -11.66 -10.83
C ARG A 26 9.37 -12.70 -9.78
N GLU A 27 8.09 -12.76 -9.42
CA GLU A 27 7.53 -13.73 -8.49
C GLU A 27 7.67 -15.17 -9.04
N ALA A 28 7.34 -15.41 -10.31
CA ALA A 28 7.51 -16.72 -10.94
C ALA A 28 8.97 -17.19 -10.99
N VAL A 29 9.89 -16.27 -11.30
CA VAL A 29 11.33 -16.54 -11.28
C VAL A 29 11.81 -16.82 -9.85
N MET A 30 11.39 -16.01 -8.87
CA MET A 30 11.77 -16.18 -7.47
C MET A 30 11.25 -17.52 -6.94
N ARG A 31 9.99 -17.87 -7.19
CA ARG A 31 9.41 -19.19 -6.85
C ARG A 31 10.18 -20.35 -7.48
N SER A 32 10.62 -20.19 -8.73
CA SER A 32 11.40 -21.19 -9.43
C SER A 32 12.80 -21.37 -8.83
N ILE A 33 13.37 -20.31 -8.24
CA ILE A 33 14.68 -20.33 -7.58
C ILE A 33 14.55 -20.89 -6.15
N GLU A 34 13.52 -20.50 -5.41
CA GLU A 34 13.35 -20.80 -3.98
C GLU A 34 12.81 -22.21 -3.67
N GLY A 35 12.36 -22.96 -4.69
CA GLY A 35 11.97 -24.36 -4.54
C GLY A 35 10.84 -24.56 -3.51
N HIS A 36 9.61 -24.19 -3.86
CA HIS A 36 8.37 -24.56 -3.13
C HIS A 36 8.29 -24.20 -1.63
N LYS A 37 9.14 -23.29 -1.10
CA LYS A 37 9.13 -22.95 0.33
C LYS A 37 8.76 -21.51 0.70
N ALA A 38 8.27 -20.71 -0.24
CA ALA A 38 7.59 -19.47 0.11
C ALA A 38 6.08 -19.79 0.22
N SER A 39 5.57 -19.90 1.46
CA SER A 39 4.14 -19.66 1.68
C SER A 39 3.80 -18.33 1.02
N PRO A 40 2.64 -18.17 0.35
CA PRO A 40 2.19 -16.83 -0.01
C PRO A 40 2.27 -15.95 1.23
N PRO A 41 2.68 -14.67 1.08
CA PRO A 41 2.70 -13.73 2.19
C PRO A 41 1.31 -13.75 2.85
N PRO A 42 1.23 -13.73 4.19
CA PRO A 42 -0.06 -13.69 4.87
C PRO A 42 -0.86 -12.51 4.32
N GLN A 43 -2.14 -12.75 4.02
CA GLN A 43 -3.00 -11.70 3.50
C GLN A 43 -3.09 -10.58 4.55
N PRO A 44 -2.82 -9.32 4.17
CA PRO A 44 -2.89 -8.23 5.12
C PRO A 44 -4.34 -8.02 5.56
N GLU A 45 -4.53 -7.94 6.87
CA GLU A 45 -5.84 -7.77 7.50
C GLU A 45 -5.87 -6.53 8.41
N GLY A 46 -7.07 -6.04 8.71
CA GLY A 46 -7.29 -4.97 9.68
C GLY A 46 -6.46 -3.71 9.40
N GLU A 47 -5.76 -3.24 10.43
CA GLU A 47 -4.93 -2.02 10.39
C GLU A 47 -3.75 -2.15 9.41
N THR A 48 -3.16 -3.34 9.31
CA THR A 48 -2.05 -3.61 8.38
C THR A 48 -2.47 -3.35 6.93
N TYR A 49 -3.68 -3.77 6.56
CA TYR A 49 -4.22 -3.52 5.23
C TYR A 49 -4.40 -2.02 4.96
N VAL A 50 -4.95 -1.28 5.93
CA VAL A 50 -5.14 0.17 5.84
C VAL A 50 -3.81 0.90 5.67
N ILE A 51 -2.79 0.53 6.47
CA ILE A 51 -1.45 1.11 6.40
C ILE A 51 -0.84 0.88 5.01
N LEU A 52 -0.94 -0.34 4.49
CA LEU A 52 -0.42 -0.68 3.17
C LEU A 52 -1.11 0.11 2.05
N GLU A 53 -2.44 0.25 2.09
CA GLU A 53 -3.19 1.06 1.13
C GLU A 53 -2.78 2.55 1.18
N LEU A 54 -2.52 3.10 2.38
CA LEU A 54 -2.01 4.47 2.53
C LEU A 54 -0.60 4.64 1.92
N ILE A 55 0.27 3.65 2.08
CA ILE A 55 1.61 3.65 1.49
C ILE A 55 1.52 3.55 -0.04
N VAL A 56 0.67 2.67 -0.57
CA VAL A 56 0.43 2.50 -2.00
C VAL A 56 -0.12 3.79 -2.61
N GLU A 57 -1.10 4.42 -1.96
CA GLU A 57 -1.68 5.71 -2.36
C GLU A 57 -0.60 6.80 -2.47
N PHE A 58 0.25 6.91 -1.44
CA PHE A 58 1.36 7.85 -1.41
C PHE A 58 2.38 7.62 -2.53
N PHE A 59 2.79 6.38 -2.77
CA PHE A 59 3.71 6.05 -3.86
C PHE A 59 3.11 6.37 -5.24
N ARG A 60 1.83 6.07 -5.44
CA ARG A 60 1.12 6.43 -6.68
C ARG A 60 1.06 7.93 -6.88
N PHE A 61 0.80 8.71 -5.82
CA PHE A 61 0.81 10.16 -5.87
C PHE A 61 2.18 10.72 -6.27
N LEU A 62 3.27 10.16 -5.74
CA LEU A 62 4.64 10.53 -6.11
C LEU A 62 5.07 10.07 -7.52
N GLY A 63 4.21 9.35 -8.26
CA GLY A 63 4.55 8.79 -9.56
C GLY A 63 5.42 7.53 -9.50
N LEU A 64 5.59 6.92 -8.32
CA LEU A 64 6.36 5.70 -8.09
C LEU A 64 5.54 4.43 -8.41
N TYR A 65 4.90 4.39 -9.58
CA TYR A 65 3.94 3.33 -9.94
C TYR A 65 4.55 1.93 -9.95
N SER A 66 5.82 1.78 -10.36
CA SER A 66 6.51 0.49 -10.36
C SER A 66 6.74 -0.04 -8.94
N THR A 67 7.07 0.85 -8.01
CA THR A 67 7.24 0.51 -6.59
C THR A 67 5.91 0.14 -5.96
N ALA A 68 4.86 0.95 -6.21
CA ALA A 68 3.51 0.66 -5.74
C ALA A 68 3.01 -0.70 -6.23
N GLY A 69 3.14 -0.99 -7.53
CA GLY A 69 2.70 -2.28 -8.10
C GLY A 69 3.50 -3.48 -7.59
N THR A 70 4.79 -3.28 -7.28
CA THR A 70 5.62 -4.33 -6.66
C THR A 70 5.18 -4.60 -5.22
N LEU A 71 4.95 -3.54 -4.44
CA LEU A 71 4.44 -3.63 -3.07
C LEU A 71 3.08 -4.34 -3.02
N GLU A 72 2.15 -3.98 -3.92
CA GLU A 72 0.84 -4.62 -3.99
C GLU A 72 0.94 -6.13 -4.20
N VAL A 73 1.84 -6.57 -5.09
CA VAL A 73 2.07 -8.00 -5.34
C VAL A 73 2.76 -8.68 -4.18
N GLU A 74 3.84 -8.08 -3.64
CA GLU A 74 4.64 -8.66 -2.55
C GLU A 74 3.87 -8.72 -1.23
N ALA A 75 2.96 -7.77 -0.99
CA ALA A 75 2.15 -7.72 0.21
C ALA A 75 0.77 -8.38 0.03
N GLY A 76 0.47 -8.98 -1.13
CA GLY A 76 -0.83 -9.63 -1.37
C GLY A 76 -2.04 -8.68 -1.33
N ILE A 77 -1.83 -7.40 -1.66
CA ILE A 77 -2.87 -6.38 -1.73
C ILE A 77 -3.67 -6.61 -3.02
N PRO A 78 -5.01 -6.63 -2.97
CA PRO A 78 -5.83 -6.69 -4.18
C PRO A 78 -5.52 -5.54 -5.12
N SER A 79 -5.53 -5.79 -6.43
CA SER A 79 -5.30 -4.74 -7.43
C SER A 79 -6.42 -3.71 -7.54
N LEU A 80 -7.57 -3.96 -6.91
CA LEU A 80 -8.66 -2.99 -6.82
C LEU A 80 -8.37 -2.03 -5.65
N PRO A 81 -8.00 -0.77 -5.92
CA PRO A 81 -7.68 0.17 -4.86
C PRO A 81 -8.88 0.42 -3.96
N VAL A 82 -8.61 0.54 -2.66
CA VAL A 82 -9.61 0.97 -1.69
C VAL A 82 -10.01 2.42 -1.98
N SER A 83 -11.30 2.73 -1.81
CA SER A 83 -11.76 4.09 -2.04
C SER A 83 -11.10 5.04 -1.03
N ARG A 84 -10.67 6.20 -1.51
CA ARG A 84 -10.08 7.23 -0.66
C ARG A 84 -11.02 7.68 0.46
N GLU A 85 -12.32 7.71 0.18
CA GLU A 85 -13.37 8.00 1.17
C GLU A 85 -13.39 6.95 2.29
N TYR A 86 -13.28 5.67 1.96
CA TYR A 86 -13.17 4.60 2.95
C TYR A 86 -11.91 4.78 3.79
N LEU A 87 -10.75 4.98 3.18
CA LEU A 87 -9.49 5.16 3.90
C LEU A 87 -9.59 6.35 4.86
N THR A 88 -10.11 7.49 4.39
CA THR A 88 -10.32 8.71 5.17
C THR A 88 -11.14 8.46 6.43
N ARG A 89 -12.29 7.79 6.29
CA ARG A 89 -13.14 7.44 7.43
C ARG A 89 -12.46 6.44 8.36
N THR A 90 -11.73 5.49 7.79
CA THR A 90 -11.06 4.42 8.56
C THR A 90 -9.95 4.96 9.45
N ILE A 91 -9.19 5.96 8.98
CA ILE A 91 -8.16 6.66 9.77
C ILE A 91 -8.71 7.76 10.68
N GLY A 92 -10.04 7.91 10.76
CA GLY A 92 -10.69 8.87 11.65
C GLY A 92 -10.60 10.33 11.20
N LEU A 93 -10.29 10.61 9.93
CA LEU A 93 -10.30 11.98 9.40
C LEU A 93 -11.69 12.35 8.88
N SER A 94 -12.04 13.64 9.01
CA SER A 94 -13.28 14.18 8.44
C SER A 94 -13.14 14.34 6.91
N PRO A 95 -14.04 13.77 6.08
CA PRO A 95 -14.03 13.96 4.63
C PRO A 95 -14.02 15.42 4.19
N ASP A 96 -14.69 16.29 4.94
CA ASP A 96 -14.78 17.73 4.64
C ASP A 96 -13.45 18.48 4.87
N ALA A 97 -12.53 17.87 5.62
CA ALA A 97 -11.21 18.43 5.92
C ALA A 97 -10.10 17.88 4.99
N ILE A 98 -10.43 16.99 4.05
CA ILE A 98 -9.45 16.37 3.14
C ILE A 98 -9.34 17.15 1.84
N ASN A 99 -8.10 17.47 1.46
CA ASN A 99 -7.76 17.91 0.12
C ASN A 99 -7.36 16.70 -0.75
N ASN A 100 -8.02 16.52 -1.90
CA ASN A 100 -7.69 15.44 -2.85
C ASN A 100 -6.42 15.70 -3.66
N GLU A 101 -5.82 16.88 -3.56
CA GLU A 101 -4.57 17.25 -4.25
C GLU A 101 -3.30 16.83 -3.52
N ILE A 102 -3.39 16.25 -2.32
CA ILE A 102 -2.24 15.76 -1.55
C ILE A 102 -2.54 14.38 -0.92
N PRO A 103 -1.55 13.52 -0.65
CA PRO A 103 -1.77 12.19 -0.07
C PRO A 103 -2.44 12.18 1.31
N LEU A 104 -3.11 11.08 1.67
CA LEU A 104 -3.71 10.94 3.00
C LEU A 104 -2.64 10.93 4.11
N LEU A 105 -1.46 10.35 3.83
CA LEU A 105 -0.33 10.39 4.76
C LEU A 105 0.11 11.83 5.09
N TYR A 106 -0.03 12.79 4.17
CA TYR A 106 0.28 14.20 4.47
C TYR A 106 -0.74 14.81 5.44
N HIS A 107 -2.01 14.45 5.33
CA HIS A 107 -3.04 14.90 6.28
C HIS A 107 -2.80 14.32 7.67
N MET A 108 -2.42 13.04 7.75
CA MET A 108 -2.04 12.41 9.02
C MET A 108 -0.83 13.10 9.65
N LEU A 109 0.20 13.41 8.85
CA LEU A 109 1.38 14.13 9.34
C LEU A 109 1.01 15.52 9.88
N ALA A 110 0.21 16.29 9.12
CA ALA A 110 -0.25 17.61 9.55
C ALA A 110 -1.07 17.52 10.85
N PHE A 111 -1.94 16.52 10.96
CA PHE A 111 -2.71 16.26 12.17
C PHE A 111 -1.80 15.94 13.36
N CYS A 112 -0.82 15.06 13.20
CA CYS A 112 0.17 14.75 14.24
C CYS A 112 1.02 15.97 14.62
N GLN A 113 1.38 16.85 13.68
CA GLN A 113 2.11 18.07 13.99
C GLN A 113 1.28 19.09 14.77
N GLN A 114 -0.03 19.16 14.48
CA GLN A 114 -0.95 20.09 15.12
C GLN A 114 -1.43 19.61 16.49
N PHE A 115 -1.67 18.31 16.66
CA PHE A 115 -2.31 17.73 17.84
C PHE A 115 -1.47 16.67 18.57
N GLY A 116 -0.38 16.17 17.96
CA GLY A 116 0.45 15.08 18.49
C GLY A 116 1.43 15.47 19.60
N GLY A 117 1.21 16.60 20.27
CA GLY A 117 1.88 16.95 21.53
C GLY A 117 1.43 16.10 22.73
N VAL A 118 0.73 14.98 22.49
CA VAL A 118 0.25 14.03 23.49
C VAL A 118 1.08 12.76 23.33
N SER A 119 1.86 12.39 24.36
CA SER A 119 2.59 11.12 24.38
C SER A 119 1.65 9.99 24.03
N ALA A 120 2.02 9.17 23.04
CA ALA A 120 1.30 7.93 22.76
C ALA A 120 1.19 7.16 24.08
N VAL A 121 -0.04 6.91 24.53
CA VAL A 121 -0.27 5.97 25.63
C VAL A 121 0.11 4.62 25.05
N VAL A 122 1.36 4.22 25.28
CA VAL A 122 1.71 2.81 25.26
C VAL A 122 0.80 2.22 26.33
N LEU A 123 -0.19 1.43 25.91
CA LEU A 123 -0.89 0.55 26.83
C LEU A 123 0.18 -0.43 27.30
N GLU A 124 0.88 -0.07 28.37
CA GLU A 124 1.64 -1.05 29.14
C GLU A 124 0.59 -2.08 29.58
N GLU A 125 0.67 -3.28 29.01
CA GLU A 125 -0.05 -4.42 29.55
C GLU A 125 0.37 -4.53 31.02
N ASP A 126 -0.59 -4.27 31.91
CA ASP A 126 -0.39 -4.34 33.35
C ASP A 126 0.13 -5.75 33.71
N PRO A 127 1.37 -5.88 34.23
CA PRO A 127 1.93 -7.19 34.57
C PRO A 127 1.24 -7.83 35.79
N GLU A 128 0.27 -7.17 36.44
CA GLU A 128 -0.38 -7.65 37.68
C GLU A 128 -1.72 -8.38 37.52
N HIS A 129 -2.21 -8.70 36.31
CA HIS A 129 -3.40 -9.56 36.18
C HIS A 129 -3.25 -10.72 35.18
N PRO A 130 -3.02 -11.97 35.63
CA PRO A 130 -3.15 -13.13 34.77
C PRO A 130 -4.64 -13.37 34.43
N PRO A 131 -4.94 -13.95 33.25
CA PRO A 131 -6.31 -14.28 32.87
C PRO A 131 -6.90 -15.32 33.82
N GLN A 132 -8.15 -15.09 34.26
CA GLN A 132 -8.96 -16.05 35.00
C GLN A 132 -9.46 -17.18 34.11
#